data_AF-A0A970UFP2-F1
#
_entry.id   AF-A0A970UFP2-F1
#
_cell.length_a   1.000
_cell.length_b   1.000
_cell.length_c   1.000
_cell.angle_alpha   90.00
_cell.angle_beta   90.00
_cell.angle_gamma   90.00
#
_symmetry.space_group_name_H-M   'P 1'
#
loop_
_entity.id
_entity.type
_entity.pdbx_description
1 polymer ?
#
loop_
_entity_poly.entity_id
_entity_poly.type
_entity_poly.pdbx_seq_one_letter_code
_entity_poly.pdbx_strand_id
1 'polypeptide(L)'
;MTSSQIMIAAILAATVGLFIWGRWRHDIVASAALLSCVFLGLVPSEDAFSGFAHPAVITVACVLVLSHGLQITGAVNALARKFLPSSGGPALSILAISALGSVLSGFMNNVGALALLMPAAIRASEDHGLPPGKMLMPLSFACILGGTATLIGTPPNLIISGFRAQAGRGAFSMFDFAPVGAAITIIGVLFIGFIGWRLVPRKKRSGADGFETGAYLSEVSVREDSPFKNKTVRELEILLEGADAQVLGMVRGDFHVVAPHPGYVLRNGDILVIEAEPESLSALLSEAGLKLEEEVDSEDGSDGEKNHPGRDHLLDSYRGYYGGQPSEDEEDGHDSERQDEIVIRELVCMPGSSLSGLSATDMRLRTRYGVNLLAVSRKGKK
;
A
#
# COMPACT_ATOMS: atom_id res chain seq x y z
N MET A 1 -31.94 35.32 22.91
CA MET A 1 -30.48 35.08 23.03
C MET A 1 -29.78 36.42 22.98
N THR A 2 -28.72 36.62 23.76
CA THR A 2 -27.91 37.85 23.69
C THR A 2 -27.09 37.87 22.40
N SER A 3 -26.67 39.04 21.93
CA SER A 3 -25.83 39.17 20.73
C SER A 3 -24.56 38.32 20.84
N SER A 4 -23.92 38.31 22.02
CA SER A 4 -22.75 37.46 22.29
C SER A 4 -23.04 35.97 22.16
N GLN A 5 -24.20 35.49 22.64
CA GLN A 5 -24.59 34.08 22.49
C GLN A 5 -24.79 33.69 21.02
N ILE A 6 -25.38 34.57 20.22
CA ILE A 6 -25.58 34.34 18.78
C ILE A 6 -24.22 34.24 18.08
N MET A 7 -23.29 35.13 18.39
CA MET A 7 -21.94 35.13 17.80
C MET A 7 -21.16 33.87 18.19
N ILE A 8 -21.20 33.46 19.47
CA ILE A 8 -20.56 32.21 19.92
C ILE A 8 -21.17 31.00 19.20
N ALA A 9 -22.51 30.92 19.11
CA ALA A 9 -23.18 29.83 18.42
C ALA A 9 -22.83 29.79 16.93
N ALA A 10 -22.73 30.94 16.27
CA ALA A 10 -22.33 31.04 14.87
C ALA A 10 -20.89 30.57 14.65
N ILE A 11 -19.94 30.98 15.51
CA ILE A 11 -18.54 30.52 15.44
C ILE A 11 -18.47 29.01 15.66
N LEU A 12 -19.21 28.47 16.63
CA LEU A 12 -19.23 27.05 16.92
C LEU A 12 -19.83 26.25 15.74
N ALA A 13 -20.95 26.70 15.17
CA ALA A 13 -21.55 26.07 14.00
C ALA A 13 -20.61 26.10 12.78
N ALA A 14 -19.93 27.24 12.54
CA ALA A 14 -18.93 27.35 11.48
C ALA A 14 -17.74 26.41 11.71
N THR A 15 -17.26 26.30 12.95
CA THR A 15 -16.16 25.40 13.34
C THR A 15 -16.53 23.94 13.08
N VAL A 16 -17.73 23.51 13.48
CA VAL A 16 -18.25 22.16 13.21
C VAL A 16 -18.41 21.92 11.71
N GLY A 17 -18.94 22.89 10.97
CA GLY A 17 -19.05 22.82 9.52
C GLY A 17 -17.70 22.66 8.81
N LEU A 18 -16.68 23.40 9.25
CA LEU A 18 -15.31 23.29 8.74
C LEU A 18 -14.66 21.94 9.07
N PHE A 19 -14.91 21.39 10.27
CA PHE A 19 -14.45 20.04 10.61
C PHE A 19 -15.08 18.96 9.74
N ILE A 20 -16.39 19.07 9.45
CA ILE A 20 -17.07 18.14 8.54
C ILE A 20 -16.55 18.29 7.11
N TRP A 21 -16.26 19.52 6.67
CA TRP A 21 -15.76 19.81 5.32
C TRP A 21 -14.33 19.26 5.10
N GLY A 22 -13.51 19.18 6.15
CA GLY A 22 -12.25 18.42 6.15
C GLY A 22 -11.14 18.91 5.22
N ARG A 23 -11.28 20.09 4.58
CA ARG A 23 -10.23 20.63 3.67
C ARG A 23 -9.07 21.30 4.40
N TRP A 24 -9.33 21.84 5.57
CA TRP A 24 -8.34 22.58 6.36
C TRP A 24 -7.91 21.72 7.54
N ARG A 25 -6.66 21.87 7.97
CA ARG A 25 -6.18 21.15 9.15
C ARG A 25 -6.97 21.57 10.39
N HIS A 26 -7.32 20.60 11.23
CA HIS A 26 -8.16 20.81 12.41
C HIS A 26 -7.56 21.82 13.40
N ASP A 27 -6.24 21.87 13.53
CA ASP A 27 -5.53 22.84 14.36
C ASP A 27 -5.71 24.28 13.86
N ILE A 28 -5.60 24.51 12.56
CA ILE A 28 -5.83 25.83 11.93
C ILE A 28 -7.28 26.28 12.16
N VAL A 29 -8.25 25.37 11.99
CA VAL A 29 -9.67 25.68 12.22
C VAL A 29 -9.92 26.04 13.69
N ALA A 30 -9.35 25.28 14.63
CA ALA A 30 -9.48 25.57 16.06
C ALA A 30 -8.81 26.91 16.45
N SER A 31 -7.61 27.20 15.93
CA SER A 31 -6.93 28.49 16.17
C SER A 31 -7.71 29.66 15.57
N ALA A 32 -8.28 29.51 14.37
CA ALA A 32 -9.11 30.55 13.75
C ALA A 32 -10.39 30.82 14.56
N ALA A 33 -11.03 29.78 15.10
CA ALA A 33 -12.19 29.93 15.98
C ALA A 33 -11.82 30.68 17.28
N LEU A 34 -10.70 30.32 17.91
CA LEU A 34 -10.19 31.02 19.11
C LEU A 34 -9.91 32.50 18.81
N LEU A 35 -9.17 32.79 17.73
CA LEU A 35 -8.86 34.17 17.33
C LEU A 35 -10.12 34.97 17.01
N SER A 36 -11.11 34.36 16.36
CA SER A 36 -12.41 34.98 16.09
C SER A 36 -13.12 35.36 17.40
N CYS A 37 -13.10 34.49 18.41
CA CYS A 37 -13.66 34.80 19.73
C CYS A 37 -12.96 35.97 20.41
N VAL A 38 -11.64 36.06 20.31
CA VAL A 38 -10.86 37.15 20.92
C VAL A 38 -11.09 38.48 20.17
N PHE A 39 -11.02 38.48 18.84
CA PHE A 39 -11.23 39.70 18.04
C PHE A 39 -12.64 40.27 18.16
N LEU A 40 -13.64 39.41 18.34
CA LEU A 40 -15.02 39.81 18.57
C LEU A 40 -15.31 40.21 20.03
N GLY A 41 -14.30 40.20 20.90
CA GLY A 41 -14.43 40.54 22.32
C GLY A 41 -15.30 39.56 23.12
N LEU A 42 -15.49 38.33 22.61
CA LEU A 42 -16.24 37.28 23.29
C LEU A 42 -15.41 36.60 24.37
N VAL A 43 -14.08 36.62 24.23
CA VAL A 43 -13.11 36.09 25.19
C VAL A 43 -12.03 37.16 25.43
N PRO A 44 -11.73 37.52 26.69
CA PRO A 44 -10.63 38.42 27.01
C PRO A 44 -9.30 37.88 26.46
N SER A 45 -8.45 38.76 25.92
CA SER A 45 -7.18 38.35 25.30
C SER A 45 -6.21 37.68 26.29
N GLU A 46 -6.29 38.06 27.57
CA GLU A 46 -5.52 37.46 28.66
C GLU A 46 -5.91 36.00 28.94
N ASP A 47 -7.18 35.65 28.72
CA ASP A 47 -7.72 34.30 28.94
C ASP A 47 -7.65 33.42 27.70
N ALA A 48 -7.23 33.96 26.55
CA ALA A 48 -7.25 33.26 25.26
C ALA A 48 -6.50 31.91 25.28
N PHE A 49 -5.43 31.81 26.07
CA PHE A 49 -4.61 30.61 26.16
C PHE A 49 -4.84 29.78 27.43
N SER A 50 -5.77 30.18 28.30
CA SER A 50 -6.07 29.47 29.56
C SER A 50 -6.42 27.99 29.33
N GLY A 51 -7.07 27.67 28.21
CA GLY A 51 -7.42 26.29 27.83
C GLY A 51 -6.22 25.37 27.60
N PHE A 52 -5.04 25.89 27.26
CA PHE A 52 -3.82 25.08 27.08
C PHE A 52 -3.27 24.55 28.41
N ALA A 53 -3.54 25.26 29.52
CA ALA A 53 -3.17 24.84 30.87
C ALA A 53 -4.14 23.82 31.47
N HIS A 54 -5.20 23.43 30.73
CA HIS A 54 -6.18 22.48 31.23
C HIS A 54 -5.54 21.11 31.51
N PRO A 55 -5.73 20.51 32.70
CA PRO A 55 -5.09 19.25 33.07
C PRO A 55 -5.27 18.12 32.05
N ALA A 56 -6.43 18.04 31.40
CA ALA A 56 -6.66 17.04 30.35
C ALA A 56 -5.71 17.18 29.16
N VAL A 57 -5.34 18.41 28.74
CA VAL A 57 -4.40 18.65 27.63
C VAL A 57 -3.01 18.13 27.99
N ILE A 58 -2.55 18.43 29.21
CA ILE A 58 -1.27 17.97 29.75
C ILE A 58 -1.25 16.44 29.85
N THR A 59 -2.32 15.83 30.38
CA THR A 59 -2.44 14.37 30.47
C THR A 59 -2.39 13.70 29.10
N VAL A 60 -3.10 14.23 28.09
CA VAL A 60 -3.00 13.72 26.71
C VAL A 60 -1.56 13.78 26.21
N ALA A 61 -0.87 14.90 26.38
CA ALA A 61 0.52 15.04 25.96
C ALA A 61 1.44 13.99 26.62
N CYS A 62 1.33 13.82 27.94
CA CYS A 62 2.08 12.80 28.68
C CYS A 62 1.77 11.37 28.20
N VAL A 63 0.51 11.06 27.94
CA VAL A 63 0.09 9.74 27.42
C VAL A 63 0.63 9.50 26.01
N LEU A 64 0.70 10.53 25.16
CA LEU A 64 1.32 10.41 23.83
C LEU A 64 2.82 10.13 23.92
N VAL A 65 3.54 10.81 24.83
CA VAL A 65 4.96 10.55 25.09
C VAL A 65 5.17 9.13 25.62
N LEU A 66 4.37 8.69 26.60
CA LEU A 66 4.42 7.34 27.14
C LEU A 66 4.12 6.28 26.07
N SER A 67 3.09 6.52 25.24
CA SER A 67 2.72 5.64 24.13
C SER A 67 3.87 5.49 23.14
N HIS A 68 4.56 6.58 22.82
CA HIS A 68 5.73 6.55 21.94
C HIS A 68 6.92 5.81 22.58
N GLY A 69 7.15 5.97 23.89
CA GLY A 69 8.15 5.18 24.63
C GLY A 69 7.88 3.67 24.56
N LEU A 70 6.63 3.26 24.75
CA LEU A 70 6.22 1.85 24.59
C LEU A 70 6.42 1.32 23.17
N GLN A 71 6.22 2.17 22.16
CA GLN A 71 6.50 1.82 20.76
C GLN A 71 7.99 1.58 20.52
N ILE A 72 8.85 2.51 20.95
CA ILE A 72 10.31 2.44 20.72
C ILE A 72 10.94 1.26 21.44
N THR A 73 10.51 0.95 22.66
CA THR A 73 11.05 -0.18 23.46
C THR A 73 10.81 -1.55 22.82
N GLY A 74 9.89 -1.66 21.87
CA GLY A 74 9.54 -2.94 21.24
C GLY A 74 8.80 -3.91 22.17
N ALA A 75 8.47 -3.51 23.40
CA ALA A 75 7.74 -4.34 24.37
C ALA A 75 6.41 -4.84 23.79
N VAL A 76 5.71 -3.97 23.06
CA VAL A 76 4.45 -4.31 22.40
C VAL A 76 4.65 -5.29 21.24
N ASN A 77 5.75 -5.18 20.49
CA ASN A 77 6.08 -6.14 19.44
C ASN A 77 6.39 -7.53 20.02
N ALA A 78 7.05 -7.59 21.18
CA ALA A 78 7.26 -8.84 21.90
C ALA A 78 5.94 -9.45 22.38
N LEU A 79 5.02 -8.62 22.87
CA LEU A 79 3.66 -9.04 23.25
C LEU A 79 2.90 -9.58 22.03
N ALA A 80 2.92 -8.87 20.90
CA ALA A 80 2.27 -9.31 19.67
C ALA A 80 2.80 -10.67 19.20
N ARG A 81 4.12 -10.87 19.16
CA ARG A 81 4.69 -12.18 18.80
C ARG A 81 4.30 -13.31 19.74
N LYS A 82 4.06 -13.03 21.02
CA LYS A 82 3.70 -14.03 22.03
C LYS A 82 2.22 -14.40 22.00
N PHE A 83 1.34 -13.44 21.75
CA PHE A 83 -0.11 -13.62 21.87
C PHE A 83 -0.82 -13.83 20.54
N LEU A 84 -0.16 -13.54 19.41
CA LEU A 84 -0.72 -13.84 18.10
C LEU A 84 -0.51 -15.31 17.74
N PRO A 85 -1.57 -16.04 17.35
CA PRO A 85 -1.47 -17.43 16.99
C PRO A 85 -0.60 -17.59 15.73
N SER A 86 0.35 -18.52 15.76
CA SER A 86 1.19 -18.86 14.60
C SER A 86 0.46 -19.75 13.58
N SER A 87 -0.67 -20.34 13.98
CA SER A 87 -1.47 -21.25 13.16
C SER A 87 -2.94 -21.14 13.55
N GLY A 88 -3.85 -21.07 12.59
CA GLY A 88 -5.29 -21.04 12.84
C GLY A 88 -6.05 -20.38 11.70
N GLY A 89 -7.37 -20.53 11.65
CA GLY A 89 -8.18 -19.95 10.57
C GLY A 89 -8.24 -18.41 10.61
N PRO A 90 -8.73 -17.77 9.52
CA PRO A 90 -8.81 -16.32 9.42
C PRO A 90 -9.57 -15.65 10.57
N ALA A 91 -10.68 -16.25 11.02
CA ALA A 91 -11.49 -15.72 12.11
C ALA A 91 -10.73 -15.69 13.45
N LEU A 92 -9.90 -16.70 13.73
CA LEU A 92 -9.09 -16.74 14.95
C LEU A 92 -7.99 -15.67 14.92
N SER A 93 -7.35 -15.49 13.76
CA SER A 93 -6.32 -14.45 13.57
C SER A 93 -6.91 -13.05 13.73
N ILE A 94 -8.10 -12.79 13.16
CA ILE A 94 -8.83 -11.54 13.32
C ILE A 94 -9.20 -11.29 14.78
N LEU A 95 -9.73 -12.31 15.46
CA LEU A 95 -10.12 -12.21 16.87
C LEU A 95 -8.90 -11.95 17.76
N ALA A 96 -7.79 -12.65 17.55
CA ALA A 96 -6.56 -12.46 18.32
C ALA A 96 -5.96 -11.07 18.14
N ILE A 97 -5.84 -10.60 16.89
CA ILE A 97 -5.35 -9.25 16.58
C ILE A 97 -6.28 -8.18 17.15
N SER A 98 -7.59 -8.36 17.03
CA SER A 98 -8.59 -7.43 17.56
C SER A 98 -8.55 -7.37 19.08
N ALA A 99 -8.48 -8.52 19.76
CA ALA A 99 -8.39 -8.59 21.21
C ALA A 99 -7.09 -7.96 21.74
N LEU A 100 -5.96 -8.23 21.08
CA LEU A 100 -4.69 -7.61 21.45
C LEU A 100 -4.73 -6.09 21.21
N GLY A 101 -5.28 -5.66 20.07
CA GLY A 101 -5.42 -4.25 19.72
C GLY A 101 -6.32 -3.48 20.67
N SER A 102 -7.42 -4.08 21.13
CA SER A 102 -8.31 -3.46 22.11
C SER A 102 -7.65 -3.32 23.47
N VAL A 103 -6.94 -4.35 23.95
CA VAL A 103 -6.20 -4.30 25.21
C VAL A 103 -5.12 -3.22 25.15
N LEU A 104 -4.30 -3.20 24.10
CA LEU A 104 -3.26 -2.19 23.94
C LEU A 104 -3.85 -0.79 23.88
N SER A 105 -4.91 -0.59 23.09
CA SER A 105 -5.59 0.71 22.97
C SER A 105 -6.27 1.18 24.26
N GLY A 106 -6.48 0.30 25.23
CA GLY A 106 -6.89 0.70 26.58
C GLY A 106 -5.78 1.42 27.35
N PHE A 107 -4.50 1.27 26.98
CA PHE A 107 -3.37 1.88 27.69
C PHE A 107 -2.58 2.88 26.84
N MET A 108 -2.86 2.97 25.55
CA MET A 108 -2.23 3.92 24.62
C MET A 108 -3.25 4.47 23.63
N ASN A 109 -2.83 5.44 22.82
CA ASN A 109 -3.72 6.00 21.81
C ASN A 109 -4.13 4.95 20.72
N ASN A 110 -5.35 5.10 20.21
CA ASN A 110 -5.89 4.20 19.19
C ASN A 110 -5.00 4.10 17.94
N VAL A 111 -4.42 5.23 17.52
CA VAL A 111 -3.55 5.31 16.34
C VAL A 111 -2.24 4.54 16.55
N GLY A 112 -1.65 4.63 17.74
CA GLY A 112 -0.42 3.95 18.08
C GLY A 112 -0.60 2.46 18.22
N ALA A 113 -1.69 2.01 18.86
CA ALA A 113 -2.03 0.59 18.94
C ALA A 113 -2.22 -0.01 17.53
N LEU A 114 -2.98 0.67 16.67
CA LEU A 114 -3.18 0.28 15.28
C LEU A 114 -1.84 0.22 14.51
N ALA A 115 -1.01 1.25 14.61
CA ALA A 115 0.27 1.33 13.89
C ALA A 115 1.25 0.21 14.32
N LEU A 116 1.26 -0.14 15.60
CA LEU A 116 2.08 -1.22 16.14
C LEU A 116 1.66 -2.61 15.65
N LEU A 117 0.35 -2.85 15.56
CA LEU A 117 -0.19 -4.14 15.13
C LEU A 117 -0.39 -4.25 13.63
N MET A 118 -0.30 -3.14 12.88
CA MET A 118 -0.48 -3.11 11.43
C MET A 118 0.45 -4.09 10.70
N PRO A 119 1.76 -4.20 10.99
CA PRO A 119 2.62 -5.16 10.33
C PRO A 119 2.17 -6.62 10.57
N ALA A 120 1.76 -6.93 11.80
CA ALA A 120 1.26 -8.26 12.14
C ALA A 120 -0.08 -8.57 11.47
N ALA A 121 -0.96 -7.57 11.33
CA ALA A 121 -2.22 -7.68 10.62
C ALA A 121 -2.06 -7.84 9.11
N ILE A 122 -1.05 -7.18 8.51
CA ILE A 122 -0.70 -7.37 7.11
C ILE A 122 -0.15 -8.79 6.89
N ARG A 123 0.79 -9.24 7.72
CA ARG A 123 1.33 -10.59 7.62
C ARG A 123 0.25 -11.66 7.79
N ALA A 124 -0.62 -11.52 8.80
CA ALA A 124 -1.75 -12.44 8.96
C ALA A 124 -2.71 -12.39 7.76
N SER A 125 -2.84 -11.25 7.07
CA SER A 125 -3.65 -11.19 5.86
C SER A 125 -3.00 -11.96 4.70
N GLU A 126 -1.68 -11.90 4.56
CA GLU A 126 -0.89 -12.64 3.57
C GLU A 126 -0.96 -14.14 3.83
N ASP A 127 -0.72 -14.56 5.08
CA ASP A 127 -0.79 -15.97 5.52
C ASP A 127 -2.17 -16.61 5.23
N HIS A 128 -3.24 -15.81 5.20
CA HIS A 128 -4.61 -16.25 4.95
C HIS A 128 -5.12 -15.97 3.52
N GLY A 129 -4.29 -15.41 2.64
CA GLY A 129 -4.71 -15.01 1.29
C GLY A 129 -5.88 -14.02 1.29
N LEU A 130 -5.90 -13.09 2.26
CA LEU A 130 -6.96 -12.09 2.41
C LEU A 130 -6.44 -10.69 2.11
N PRO A 131 -7.25 -9.81 1.48
CA PRO A 131 -6.89 -8.41 1.32
C PRO A 131 -6.61 -7.76 2.68
N PRO A 132 -5.56 -6.93 2.85
CA PRO A 132 -5.19 -6.39 4.17
C PRO A 132 -6.31 -5.58 4.84
N GLY A 133 -7.20 -4.97 4.07
CA GLY A 133 -8.38 -4.29 4.60
C GLY A 133 -9.27 -5.19 5.48
N LYS A 134 -9.31 -6.51 5.22
CA LYS A 134 -10.06 -7.47 6.02
C LYS A 134 -9.45 -7.76 7.39
N MET A 135 -8.17 -7.49 7.60
CA MET A 135 -7.51 -7.57 8.91
C MET A 135 -7.44 -6.19 9.59
N LEU A 136 -7.09 -5.16 8.82
CA LEU A 136 -6.87 -3.81 9.33
C LEU A 136 -8.15 -3.11 9.80
N MET A 137 -9.28 -3.34 9.14
CA MET A 137 -10.54 -2.70 9.54
C MET A 137 -11.08 -3.27 10.87
N PRO A 138 -11.15 -4.60 11.07
CA PRO A 138 -11.38 -5.21 12.38
C PRO A 138 -10.47 -4.66 13.49
N LEU A 139 -9.17 -4.63 13.24
CA LEU A 139 -8.18 -4.11 14.18
C LEU A 139 -8.47 -2.64 14.54
N SER A 140 -8.77 -1.79 13.56
CA SER A 140 -9.10 -0.38 13.80
C SER A 140 -10.34 -0.20 14.68
N PHE A 141 -11.41 -0.97 14.43
CA PHE A 141 -12.60 -0.93 15.29
C PHE A 141 -12.32 -1.45 16.70
N ALA A 142 -11.53 -2.52 16.81
CA ALA A 142 -11.15 -3.07 18.10
C ALA A 142 -10.31 -2.09 18.93
N CYS A 143 -9.38 -1.34 18.31
CA CYS A 143 -8.66 -0.26 18.99
C CYS A 143 -9.61 0.84 19.47
N ILE A 144 -10.56 1.28 18.64
CA ILE A 144 -11.57 2.28 19.06
C ILE A 144 -12.36 1.80 20.28
N LEU A 145 -12.82 0.54 20.26
CA LEU A 145 -13.56 -0.06 21.38
C LEU A 145 -12.69 -0.13 22.63
N GLY A 146 -11.47 -0.64 22.52
CA GLY A 146 -10.53 -0.78 23.64
C GLY A 146 -10.23 0.54 24.35
N GLY A 147 -10.09 1.63 23.60
CA GLY A 147 -9.88 2.97 24.15
C GLY A 147 -11.02 3.49 25.03
N THR A 148 -12.21 2.88 24.98
CA THR A 148 -13.34 3.26 25.85
C THR A 148 -13.23 2.72 27.27
N ALA A 149 -12.38 1.71 27.52
CA ALA A 149 -12.30 1.01 28.81
C ALA A 149 -11.54 1.77 29.89
N THR A 150 -10.71 2.75 29.55
CA THR A 150 -9.88 3.48 30.52
C THR A 150 -9.98 4.99 30.34
N LEU A 151 -9.59 5.72 31.37
CA LEU A 151 -9.49 7.18 31.33
C LEU A 151 -8.53 7.68 30.24
N ILE A 152 -7.39 7.00 30.05
CA ILE A 152 -6.30 7.44 29.14
C ILE A 152 -6.44 6.92 27.71
N GLY A 153 -7.33 5.94 27.47
CA GLY A 153 -7.47 5.30 26.16
C GLY A 153 -7.93 6.27 25.07
N THR A 154 -8.76 7.27 25.41
CA THR A 154 -9.22 8.28 24.44
C THR A 154 -9.33 9.71 24.99
N PRO A 155 -9.08 10.74 24.17
CA PRO A 155 -9.23 12.14 24.60
C PRO A 155 -10.62 12.52 25.15
N PRO A 156 -11.76 12.03 24.60
CA PRO A 156 -13.07 12.32 25.18
C PRO A 156 -13.22 11.92 26.65
N ASN A 157 -12.63 10.79 27.08
CA ASN A 157 -12.67 10.33 28.46
C ASN A 157 -11.94 11.30 29.41
N LEU A 158 -10.81 11.85 28.96
CA LEU A 158 -10.07 12.89 29.70
C LEU A 158 -10.85 14.20 29.78
N ILE A 159 -11.50 14.60 28.70
CA ILE A 159 -12.30 15.83 28.64
C ILE A 159 -13.48 15.75 29.61
N ILE A 160 -14.28 14.67 29.57
CA ILE A 160 -15.43 14.51 30.47
C ILE A 160 -15.00 14.39 31.93
N SER A 161 -13.85 13.75 32.21
CA SER A 161 -13.28 13.70 33.56
C SER A 161 -12.89 15.09 34.07
N GLY A 162 -12.30 15.92 33.22
CA GLY A 162 -12.00 17.33 33.52
C GLY A 162 -13.26 18.13 33.83
N PHE A 163 -14.30 18.02 32.99
CA PHE A 163 -15.58 18.70 33.23
C PHE A 163 -16.27 18.24 34.51
N ARG A 164 -16.25 16.94 34.81
CA ARG A 164 -16.81 16.39 36.05
C ARG A 164 -16.09 16.95 37.29
N ALA A 165 -14.77 17.09 37.22
CA ALA A 165 -13.98 17.70 38.29
C ALA A 165 -14.34 19.18 38.48
N GLN A 166 -14.46 19.95 37.39
CA GLN A 166 -14.88 21.36 37.44
C GLN A 166 -16.30 21.54 38.02
N ALA A 167 -17.21 20.58 37.76
CA ALA A 167 -18.55 20.58 38.33
C ALA A 167 -18.61 20.18 39.82
N GLY A 168 -17.47 20.03 40.50
CA GLY A 168 -17.40 19.69 41.92
C GLY A 168 -17.66 18.22 42.26
N ARG A 169 -17.73 17.33 41.26
CA ARG A 169 -18.02 15.90 41.44
C ARG A 169 -16.78 15.00 41.46
N GLY A 170 -15.59 15.60 41.50
CA GLY A 170 -14.29 14.93 41.38
C GLY A 170 -14.00 14.42 39.96
N ALA A 171 -12.75 14.06 39.69
CA ALA A 171 -12.35 13.43 38.42
C ALA A 171 -12.72 11.93 38.40
N PHE A 172 -12.82 11.33 37.22
CA PHE A 172 -12.84 9.88 37.08
C PHE A 172 -11.47 9.28 37.41
N SER A 173 -11.46 8.14 38.08
CA SER A 173 -10.28 7.30 38.27
C SER A 173 -9.95 6.55 36.98
N MET A 174 -8.75 5.96 36.92
CA MET A 174 -8.25 5.29 35.70
C MET A 174 -9.18 4.20 35.15
N PHE A 175 -9.84 3.44 36.03
CA PHE A 175 -10.68 2.29 35.69
C PHE A 175 -12.17 2.51 35.93
N ASP A 176 -12.63 3.74 36.19
CA ASP A 176 -14.07 4.01 36.38
C ASP A 176 -14.89 3.69 35.12
N PHE A 177 -14.26 3.79 33.94
CA PHE A 177 -14.87 3.43 32.66
C PHE A 177 -14.84 1.91 32.38
N ALA A 178 -14.02 1.15 33.10
CA ALA A 178 -13.71 -0.24 32.77
C ALA A 178 -14.94 -1.16 32.79
N PRO A 179 -15.89 -1.09 33.74
CA PRO A 179 -17.03 -2.00 33.74
C PRO A 179 -17.87 -1.91 32.46
N VAL A 180 -18.14 -0.68 31.99
CA VAL A 180 -18.94 -0.43 30.79
C VAL A 180 -18.10 -0.62 29.53
N GLY A 181 -16.90 -0.04 29.50
CA GLY A 181 -16.01 -0.12 28.34
C GLY A 181 -15.51 -1.53 28.07
N ALA A 182 -15.19 -2.32 29.10
CA ALA A 182 -14.81 -3.73 28.94
C ALA A 182 -15.99 -4.56 28.42
N ALA A 183 -17.21 -4.36 28.93
CA ALA A 183 -18.39 -5.06 28.43
C ALA A 183 -18.62 -4.78 26.93
N ILE A 184 -18.60 -3.51 26.53
CA ILE A 184 -18.76 -3.09 25.12
C ILE A 184 -17.60 -3.61 24.27
N THR A 185 -16.37 -3.57 24.79
CA THR A 185 -15.18 -4.08 24.09
C THR A 185 -15.26 -5.57 23.86
N ILE A 186 -15.63 -6.36 24.87
CA ILE A 186 -15.78 -7.82 24.76
C ILE A 186 -16.85 -8.14 23.71
N ILE A 187 -18.03 -7.55 23.83
CA ILE A 187 -19.13 -7.78 22.87
C ILE A 187 -18.70 -7.37 21.45
N GLY A 188 -18.06 -6.22 21.31
CA GLY A 188 -17.62 -5.70 20.02
C GLY A 188 -16.50 -6.53 19.39
N VAL A 189 -15.51 -6.99 20.16
CA VAL A 189 -14.43 -7.87 19.67
C VAL A 189 -14.99 -9.23 19.26
N LEU A 190 -15.91 -9.80 20.04
CA LEU A 190 -16.60 -11.05 19.66
C LEU A 190 -17.40 -10.84 18.37
N PHE A 191 -18.18 -9.76 18.27
CA PHE A 191 -18.90 -9.42 17.04
C PHE A 191 -17.94 -9.29 15.85
N ILE A 192 -16.84 -8.57 15.99
CA ILE A 192 -15.84 -8.39 14.93
C ILE A 192 -15.24 -9.73 14.48
N GLY A 193 -14.87 -10.59 15.44
CA GLY A 193 -14.24 -11.89 15.17
C GLY A 193 -15.18 -12.92 14.53
N PHE A 194 -16.47 -12.92 14.90
CA PHE A 194 -17.44 -13.91 14.38
C PHE A 194 -18.23 -13.42 13.17
N ILE A 195 -18.61 -12.15 13.14
CA ILE A 195 -19.57 -11.61 12.15
C ILE A 195 -18.97 -10.42 11.38
N GLY A 196 -18.41 -9.44 12.09
CA GLY A 196 -18.04 -8.14 11.55
C GLY A 196 -17.03 -8.21 10.41
N TRP A 197 -16.07 -9.13 10.45
CA TRP A 197 -15.10 -9.29 9.37
C TRP A 197 -15.71 -9.76 8.04
N ARG A 198 -16.87 -10.43 8.08
CA ARG A 198 -17.61 -10.84 6.87
C ARG A 198 -18.31 -9.66 6.19
N LEU A 199 -18.62 -8.60 6.95
CA LEU A 199 -19.24 -7.38 6.45
C LEU A 199 -18.24 -6.41 5.83
N VAL A 200 -16.93 -6.62 6.04
CA VAL A 200 -15.89 -5.76 5.49
C VAL A 200 -15.91 -5.87 3.96
N PRO A 201 -16.17 -4.77 3.23
CA PRO A 201 -16.23 -4.81 1.77
C PRO A 201 -14.91 -5.32 1.21
N ARG A 202 -15.00 -6.31 0.32
CA ARG A 202 -13.88 -6.65 -0.56
C ARG A 202 -13.74 -5.53 -1.58
N LYS A 203 -13.04 -4.45 -1.20
CA LYS A 203 -12.38 -3.65 -2.21
C LYS A 203 -11.26 -4.54 -2.74
N LYS A 204 -11.47 -5.14 -3.92
CA LYS A 204 -10.35 -5.62 -4.73
C LYS A 204 -9.38 -4.45 -4.77
N ARG A 205 -8.22 -4.60 -4.12
CA ARG A 205 -7.12 -3.71 -4.42
C ARG A 205 -6.85 -3.97 -5.89
N SER A 206 -6.92 -2.93 -6.71
CA SER A 206 -6.43 -2.97 -8.09
C SER A 206 -4.89 -3.07 -8.08
N GLY A 207 -4.33 -4.06 -7.38
CA GLY A 207 -2.88 -4.22 -7.20
C GLY A 207 -2.45 -4.96 -5.92
N ALA A 208 -3.17 -5.99 -5.48
CA ALA A 208 -2.66 -6.92 -4.45
C ALA A 208 -3.33 -8.32 -4.44
N ASP A 209 -4.34 -8.55 -5.29
CA ASP A 209 -4.62 -9.88 -5.80
C ASP A 209 -3.85 -9.99 -7.13
N GLY A 210 -3.36 -11.17 -7.49
CA GLY A 210 -2.57 -11.43 -8.70
C GLY A 210 -3.12 -10.71 -9.93
N PHE A 211 -2.21 -10.31 -10.81
CA PHE A 211 -2.54 -9.81 -12.14
C PHE A 211 -3.34 -10.87 -12.90
N GLU A 212 -4.66 -10.86 -12.77
CA GLU A 212 -5.57 -11.46 -13.75
C GLU A 212 -6.32 -10.32 -14.44
N THR A 213 -5.64 -9.80 -15.46
CA THR A 213 -6.07 -9.38 -16.81
C THR A 213 -5.25 -8.15 -17.18
N GLY A 214 -4.27 -8.34 -18.06
CA GLY A 214 -3.39 -7.28 -18.55
C GLY A 214 -2.35 -7.85 -19.48
N ALA A 215 -2.81 -8.18 -20.69
CA ALA A 215 -2.09 -8.50 -21.90
C ALA A 215 -1.12 -9.70 -21.91
N TYR A 216 -1.33 -10.56 -22.90
CA TYR A 216 -0.48 -11.72 -23.17
C TYR A 216 0.78 -11.24 -23.89
N LEU A 217 1.93 -11.65 -23.36
CA LEU A 217 3.20 -11.54 -24.05
C LEU A 217 3.27 -12.65 -25.08
N SER A 218 3.29 -12.28 -26.35
CA SER A 218 3.40 -13.21 -27.46
C SER A 218 4.68 -12.95 -28.22
N GLU A 219 5.41 -14.03 -28.50
CA GLU A 219 6.56 -13.98 -29.39
C GLU A 219 6.12 -14.15 -30.83
N VAL A 220 6.60 -13.23 -31.65
CA VAL A 220 6.15 -13.09 -33.01
C VAL A 220 7.36 -12.92 -33.92
N SER A 221 7.54 -13.84 -34.86
CA SER A 221 8.66 -13.79 -35.80
C SER A 221 8.31 -13.02 -37.08
N VAL A 222 9.23 -12.17 -37.52
CA VAL A 222 9.14 -11.45 -38.80
C VAL A 222 9.63 -12.38 -39.91
N ARG A 223 8.69 -12.94 -40.69
CA ARG A 223 8.99 -13.86 -41.80
C ARG A 223 9.33 -13.15 -43.11
N GLU A 224 9.82 -13.90 -44.10
CA GLU A 224 10.20 -13.37 -45.42
C GLU A 224 9.04 -12.74 -46.20
N ASP A 225 7.83 -13.23 -45.97
CA ASP A 225 6.55 -12.82 -46.56
C ASP A 225 5.85 -11.71 -45.77
N SER A 226 6.42 -11.25 -44.64
CA SER A 226 5.80 -10.21 -43.83
C SER A 226 5.80 -8.84 -44.54
N PRO A 227 4.64 -8.12 -44.59
CA PRO A 227 4.55 -6.75 -45.10
C PRO A 227 5.32 -5.72 -44.25
N PHE A 228 5.86 -6.14 -43.10
CA PHE A 228 6.69 -5.33 -42.21
C PHE A 228 8.20 -5.58 -42.34
N LYS A 229 8.61 -6.42 -43.28
CA LYS A 229 10.02 -6.57 -43.65
C LYS A 229 10.57 -5.24 -44.21
N ASN A 230 11.72 -4.81 -43.69
CA ASN A 230 12.36 -3.52 -43.98
C ASN A 230 11.56 -2.26 -43.57
N LYS A 231 10.49 -2.43 -42.78
CA LYS A 231 9.78 -1.33 -42.13
C LYS A 231 10.36 -1.04 -40.76
N THR A 232 10.07 0.14 -40.23
CA THR A 232 10.54 0.54 -38.90
C THR A 232 9.65 -0.01 -37.80
N VAL A 233 10.19 -0.20 -36.59
CA VAL A 233 9.41 -0.57 -35.40
C VAL A 233 8.26 0.41 -35.17
N ARG A 234 8.48 1.71 -35.42
CA ARG A 234 7.45 2.75 -35.36
C ARG A 234 6.27 2.49 -36.30
N GLU A 235 6.53 2.02 -37.51
CA GLU A 235 5.47 1.74 -38.48
C GLU A 235 4.64 0.53 -38.07
N LEU A 236 5.25 -0.43 -37.35
CA LEU A 236 4.53 -1.54 -36.73
C LEU A 236 3.75 -1.08 -35.49
N GLU A 237 4.35 -0.27 -34.61
CA GLU A 237 3.69 0.29 -33.42
C GLU A 237 2.43 1.09 -33.78
N ILE A 238 2.46 1.89 -34.86
CA ILE A 238 1.28 2.65 -35.34
C ILE A 238 0.12 1.72 -35.74
N LEU A 239 0.42 0.53 -36.29
CA LEU A 239 -0.62 -0.46 -36.61
C LEU A 239 -1.12 -1.16 -35.34
N LEU A 240 -0.22 -1.45 -34.39
CA LEU A 240 -0.54 -2.10 -33.12
C LEU A 240 -1.33 -1.20 -32.16
N GLU A 241 -1.14 0.13 -32.21
CA GLU A 241 -1.95 1.12 -31.47
C GLU A 241 -3.45 0.99 -31.76
N GLY A 242 -3.82 0.60 -33.00
CA GLY A 242 -5.21 0.42 -33.41
C GLY A 242 -5.92 -0.77 -32.74
N ALA A 243 -5.16 -1.65 -32.09
CA ALA A 243 -5.65 -2.89 -31.49
C ALA A 243 -5.15 -3.11 -30.05
N ASP A 244 -4.76 -2.00 -29.39
CA ASP A 244 -4.29 -1.95 -28.01
C ASP A 244 -3.11 -2.91 -27.73
N ALA A 245 -2.17 -2.98 -28.68
CA ALA A 245 -0.98 -3.81 -28.60
C ALA A 245 0.30 -2.97 -28.62
N GLN A 246 1.35 -3.44 -27.95
CA GLN A 246 2.65 -2.75 -27.92
C GLN A 246 3.84 -3.68 -28.01
N VAL A 247 4.94 -3.21 -28.61
CA VAL A 247 6.20 -3.95 -28.69
C VAL A 247 7.02 -3.70 -27.42
N LEU A 248 7.25 -4.73 -26.62
CA LEU A 248 8.06 -4.65 -25.41
C LEU A 248 9.54 -4.94 -25.65
N GLY A 249 9.82 -5.81 -26.61
CA GLY A 249 11.17 -6.32 -26.84
C GLY A 249 11.38 -6.85 -28.25
N MET A 250 12.64 -7.00 -28.61
CA MET A 250 13.09 -7.59 -29.86
C MET A 250 14.31 -8.47 -29.63
N VAL A 251 14.37 -9.61 -30.31
CA VAL A 251 15.53 -10.49 -30.40
C VAL A 251 15.99 -10.56 -31.85
N ARG A 252 17.29 -10.36 -32.07
CA ARG A 252 17.94 -10.51 -33.37
C ARG A 252 19.21 -11.34 -33.21
N GLY A 253 19.15 -12.61 -33.61
CA GLY A 253 20.21 -13.57 -33.33
C GLY A 253 20.40 -13.71 -31.81
N ASP A 254 21.60 -13.47 -31.31
CA ASP A 254 21.93 -13.52 -29.87
C ASP A 254 21.71 -12.18 -29.14
N PHE A 255 21.24 -11.14 -29.84
CA PHE A 255 21.06 -9.81 -29.26
C PHE A 255 19.63 -9.57 -28.81
N HIS A 256 19.51 -9.23 -27.53
CA HIS A 256 18.27 -8.96 -26.84
C HIS A 256 18.12 -7.45 -26.61
N VAL A 257 17.03 -6.88 -27.13
CA VAL A 257 16.76 -5.45 -27.06
C VAL A 257 15.44 -5.22 -26.33
N VAL A 258 15.53 -4.69 -25.12
CA VAL A 258 14.39 -4.23 -24.32
C VAL A 258 13.99 -2.84 -24.80
N ALA A 259 12.70 -2.63 -25.09
CA ALA A 259 12.15 -1.39 -25.65
C ALA A 259 12.92 -0.90 -26.90
N PRO A 260 12.78 -1.61 -28.04
CA PRO A 260 13.51 -1.28 -29.26
C PRO A 260 13.20 0.16 -29.70
N HIS A 261 14.24 0.89 -30.13
CA HIS A 261 14.05 2.27 -30.54
C HIS A 261 13.14 2.34 -31.80
N PRO A 262 12.15 3.25 -31.89
CA PRO A 262 11.15 3.24 -32.98
C PRO A 262 11.72 3.31 -34.40
N GLY A 263 12.93 3.85 -34.55
CA GLY A 263 13.69 3.89 -35.82
C GLY A 263 14.40 2.59 -36.23
N TYR A 264 14.33 1.50 -35.44
CA TYR A 264 14.93 0.22 -35.82
C TYR A 264 14.19 -0.39 -37.01
N VAL A 265 14.94 -0.88 -37.99
CA VAL A 265 14.39 -1.54 -39.19
C VAL A 265 14.27 -3.04 -38.94
N LEU A 266 13.06 -3.58 -39.10
CA LEU A 266 12.73 -5.00 -38.97
C LEU A 266 13.31 -5.83 -40.13
N ARG A 267 13.89 -6.97 -39.81
CA ARG A 267 14.53 -7.91 -40.74
C ARG A 267 13.91 -9.30 -40.59
N ASN A 268 14.11 -10.12 -41.62
CA ASN A 268 13.73 -11.53 -41.57
C ASN A 268 14.47 -12.22 -40.41
N GLY A 269 13.74 -12.99 -39.60
CA GLY A 269 14.26 -13.71 -38.45
C GLY A 269 14.37 -12.88 -37.16
N ASP A 270 13.89 -11.64 -37.16
CA ASP A 270 13.68 -10.90 -35.92
C ASP A 270 12.49 -11.49 -35.17
N ILE A 271 12.62 -11.64 -33.85
CA ILE A 271 11.53 -12.04 -32.96
C ILE A 271 11.13 -10.81 -32.15
N LEU A 272 9.83 -10.52 -32.10
CA LEU A 272 9.25 -9.42 -31.34
C LEU A 272 8.47 -9.98 -30.17
N VAL A 273 8.64 -9.38 -29.00
CA VAL A 273 7.81 -9.64 -27.83
C VAL A 273 6.73 -8.57 -27.80
N ILE A 274 5.49 -8.96 -28.06
CA ILE A 274 4.33 -8.07 -28.16
C ILE A 274 3.40 -8.33 -26.99
N GLU A 275 2.97 -7.28 -26.32
CA GLU A 275 1.91 -7.29 -25.31
C GLU A 275 0.58 -6.96 -25.99
N ALA A 276 -0.39 -7.90 -25.97
CA ALA A 276 -1.72 -7.72 -26.57
C ALA A 276 -2.83 -8.53 -25.84
N GLU A 277 -4.09 -8.12 -25.98
CA GLU A 277 -5.24 -8.92 -25.52
C GLU A 277 -5.49 -10.15 -26.44
N PRO A 278 -5.89 -11.32 -25.91
CA PRO A 278 -6.02 -12.58 -26.69
C PRO A 278 -6.95 -12.47 -27.91
N GLU A 279 -7.97 -11.64 -27.79
CA GLU A 279 -9.05 -11.50 -28.76
C GLU A 279 -8.60 -10.65 -29.97
N SER A 280 -7.64 -9.73 -29.79
CA SER A 280 -7.06 -8.90 -30.85
C SER A 280 -5.83 -9.50 -31.52
N LEU A 281 -5.11 -10.38 -30.82
CA LEU A 281 -3.85 -10.98 -31.28
C LEU A 281 -4.00 -11.77 -32.60
N SER A 282 -5.03 -12.62 -32.74
CA SER A 282 -5.21 -13.46 -33.93
C SER A 282 -5.52 -12.67 -35.21
N ALA A 283 -6.29 -11.57 -35.08
CA ALA A 283 -6.60 -10.66 -36.17
C ALA A 283 -5.37 -9.85 -36.59
N LEU A 284 -4.60 -9.36 -35.62
CA LEU A 284 -3.37 -8.60 -35.85
C LEU A 284 -2.28 -9.42 -36.53
N LEU A 285 -2.07 -10.66 -36.10
CA LEU A 285 -1.08 -11.56 -36.70
C LEU A 285 -1.39 -11.84 -38.18
N SER A 286 -2.68 -12.00 -38.50
CA SER A 286 -3.15 -12.22 -39.86
C SER A 286 -2.99 -10.99 -40.76
N GLU A 287 -3.25 -9.78 -40.23
CA GLU A 287 -3.11 -8.52 -40.97
C GLU A 287 -1.64 -8.08 -41.14
N ALA A 288 -0.82 -8.34 -40.13
CA ALA A 288 0.60 -8.00 -40.14
C ALA A 288 1.50 -9.06 -40.81
N GLY A 289 0.93 -10.20 -41.25
CA GLY A 289 1.69 -11.31 -41.84
C GLY A 289 2.73 -11.87 -40.89
N LEU A 290 2.37 -11.96 -39.62
CA LEU A 290 3.22 -12.34 -38.50
C LEU A 290 2.76 -13.69 -37.95
N LYS A 291 3.68 -14.57 -37.56
CA LYS A 291 3.35 -15.90 -37.05
C LYS A 291 3.76 -16.01 -35.58
N LEU A 292 2.86 -16.55 -34.76
CA LEU A 292 3.16 -16.98 -33.40
C LEU A 292 4.23 -18.09 -33.47
N GLU A 293 5.29 -18.00 -32.68
CA GLU A 293 6.07 -19.21 -32.37
C GLU A 293 5.30 -20.02 -31.33
N GLU A 294 5.12 -21.32 -31.58
CA GLU A 294 4.54 -22.25 -30.60
C GLU A 294 5.64 -22.64 -29.60
N GLU A 295 5.29 -22.71 -28.30
CA GLU A 295 6.13 -23.33 -27.28
C GLU A 295 6.45 -24.77 -27.75
N VAL A 296 7.74 -25.08 -27.88
CA VAL A 296 8.18 -26.45 -28.16
C VAL A 296 7.96 -27.24 -26.87
N ASP A 297 6.86 -28.02 -26.83
CA ASP A 297 6.73 -29.11 -25.87
C ASP A 297 7.95 -30.02 -26.02
N SER A 298 8.78 -30.05 -24.99
CA SER A 298 9.92 -30.93 -24.91
C SER A 298 9.44 -32.36 -24.68
N GLU A 299 9.06 -33.07 -25.75
CA GLU A 299 9.08 -34.53 -25.79
C GLU A 299 9.18 -35.09 -27.22
N ASP A 300 10.14 -36.01 -27.37
CA ASP A 300 10.40 -36.95 -28.46
C ASP A 300 10.97 -36.48 -29.82
N GLY A 301 12.28 -36.72 -29.96
CA GLY A 301 12.75 -37.62 -31.03
C GLY A 301 13.34 -37.01 -32.31
N SER A 302 14.67 -36.92 -32.32
CA SER A 302 15.59 -36.95 -33.48
C SER A 302 15.65 -35.73 -34.42
N ASP A 303 16.92 -35.39 -34.72
CA ASP A 303 17.42 -34.61 -35.85
C ASP A 303 17.33 -33.07 -35.79
N GLY A 304 18.19 -32.54 -34.92
CA GLY A 304 19.15 -31.46 -35.19
C GLY A 304 18.74 -30.26 -36.04
N GLU A 305 18.57 -29.10 -35.39
CA GLU A 305 19.19 -27.84 -35.82
C GLU A 305 19.13 -26.75 -34.73
N LYS A 306 20.32 -26.37 -34.22
CA LYS A 306 20.72 -25.11 -33.54
C LYS A 306 19.71 -24.41 -32.59
N ASN A 307 19.64 -24.89 -31.36
CA ASN A 307 19.23 -24.08 -30.20
C ASN A 307 20.12 -22.83 -30.08
N HIS A 308 19.54 -21.64 -30.12
CA HIS A 308 20.21 -20.41 -29.71
C HIS A 308 19.97 -20.24 -28.19
N PRO A 309 21.02 -20.27 -27.35
CA PRO A 309 20.89 -20.40 -25.88
C PRO A 309 20.36 -19.14 -25.16
N GLY A 310 19.89 -18.12 -25.89
CA GLY A 310 19.33 -16.88 -25.30
C GLY A 310 17.80 -16.75 -25.37
N ARG A 311 17.10 -17.68 -26.04
CA ARG A 311 15.66 -17.53 -26.40
C ARG A 311 14.73 -17.57 -25.19
N ASP A 312 14.88 -18.55 -24.29
CA ASP A 312 13.98 -18.72 -23.14
C ASP A 312 14.15 -17.65 -22.05
N HIS A 313 15.37 -17.11 -21.93
CA HIS A 313 15.73 -16.16 -20.88
C HIS A 313 14.97 -14.84 -20.93
N LEU A 314 14.48 -14.42 -22.10
CA LEU A 314 13.85 -13.11 -22.25
C LEU A 314 12.37 -13.14 -21.86
N LEU A 315 11.64 -14.18 -22.29
CA LEU A 315 10.29 -14.43 -21.80
C LEU A 315 10.28 -14.70 -20.31
N ASP A 316 11.22 -15.49 -19.78
CA ASP A 316 11.32 -15.73 -18.33
C ASP A 316 11.66 -14.46 -17.55
N SER A 317 12.50 -13.59 -18.10
CA SER A 317 12.78 -12.28 -17.49
C SER A 317 11.52 -11.38 -17.40
N TYR A 318 10.56 -11.57 -18.31
CA TYR A 318 9.27 -10.86 -18.27
C TYR A 318 8.18 -11.62 -17.50
N ARG A 319 8.09 -12.95 -17.58
CA ARG A 319 7.15 -13.82 -16.83
C ARG A 319 7.42 -13.76 -15.33
N GLY A 320 8.69 -13.79 -14.93
CA GLY A 320 9.12 -13.58 -13.54
C GLY A 320 8.81 -12.17 -13.01
N TYR A 321 8.56 -11.21 -13.90
CA TYR A 321 8.24 -9.83 -13.57
C TYR A 321 6.73 -9.54 -13.50
N TYR A 322 5.91 -10.31 -14.24
CA TYR A 322 4.44 -10.23 -14.24
C TYR A 322 3.71 -11.35 -13.46
N GLY A 323 4.45 -12.22 -12.75
CA GLY A 323 3.91 -13.09 -11.72
C GLY A 323 3.49 -14.50 -12.18
N GLY A 324 4.13 -15.06 -13.20
CA GLY A 324 4.07 -16.50 -13.44
C GLY A 324 4.86 -17.25 -12.37
N GLN A 325 4.26 -18.24 -11.70
CA GLN A 325 5.00 -19.18 -10.86
C GLN A 325 5.94 -20.01 -11.75
N PRO A 326 7.20 -20.26 -11.35
CA PRO A 326 7.97 -21.36 -11.93
C PRO A 326 7.22 -22.66 -11.62
N SER A 327 7.10 -23.55 -12.60
CA SER A 327 6.69 -24.93 -12.37
C SER A 327 7.69 -25.58 -11.40
N GLU A 328 7.20 -26.01 -10.24
CA GLU A 328 7.95 -26.85 -9.32
C GLU A 328 8.11 -28.23 -9.94
N ASP A 329 9.22 -28.44 -10.66
CA ASP A 329 9.85 -29.75 -10.83
C ASP A 329 11.36 -29.51 -11.06
N GLU A 330 12.18 -30.40 -10.50
CA GLU A 330 13.66 -30.47 -10.56
C GLU A 330 14.45 -29.83 -9.38
N GLU A 331 14.55 -30.59 -8.28
CA GLU A 331 15.78 -30.67 -7.49
C GLU A 331 16.74 -31.69 -8.15
N ASP A 332 17.95 -31.26 -8.54
CA ASP A 332 19.25 -31.78 -8.07
C ASP A 332 20.42 -31.50 -9.05
N GLY A 333 21.49 -30.89 -8.53
CA GLY A 333 22.87 -31.28 -8.90
C GLY A 333 23.71 -30.39 -9.86
N HIS A 334 24.83 -29.88 -9.29
CA HIS A 334 26.11 -29.47 -9.90
C HIS A 334 26.40 -28.01 -10.33
N ASP A 335 27.22 -27.38 -9.47
CA ASP A 335 28.42 -26.55 -9.71
C ASP A 335 28.48 -25.50 -10.85
N SER A 336 28.33 -24.25 -10.40
CA SER A 336 29.20 -23.08 -10.66
C SER A 336 29.49 -22.65 -12.10
N GLU A 337 28.62 -21.79 -12.63
CA GLU A 337 29.05 -20.56 -13.31
C GLU A 337 28.23 -19.39 -12.75
N ARG A 338 28.89 -18.28 -12.42
CA ARG A 338 28.23 -17.09 -11.84
C ARG A 338 27.23 -16.53 -12.83
N GLN A 339 25.94 -16.83 -12.64
CA GLN A 339 24.86 -16.09 -13.25
C GLN A 339 24.78 -14.73 -12.55
N ASP A 340 25.08 -13.66 -13.31
CA ASP A 340 24.80 -12.30 -12.89
C ASP A 340 23.27 -12.08 -12.94
N GLU A 341 22.59 -12.54 -11.89
CA GLU A 341 21.16 -12.38 -11.70
C GLU A 341 20.82 -10.87 -11.69
N ILE A 342 20.09 -10.41 -12.72
CA ILE A 342 19.67 -9.02 -12.83
C ILE A 342 18.49 -8.80 -11.87
N VAL A 343 18.77 -8.30 -10.68
CA VAL A 343 17.75 -8.06 -9.65
C VAL A 343 17.16 -6.66 -9.78
N ILE A 344 15.85 -6.58 -10.04
CA ILE A 344 15.12 -5.30 -10.00
C ILE A 344 14.66 -5.05 -8.56
N ARG A 345 14.94 -3.85 -8.04
CA ARG A 345 14.55 -3.44 -6.68
C ARG A 345 13.84 -2.10 -6.68
N GLU A 346 12.73 -2.03 -5.95
CA GLU A 346 12.08 -0.76 -5.64
C GLU A 346 12.77 -0.10 -4.44
N LEU A 347 13.18 1.15 -4.61
CA LEU A 347 13.95 1.91 -3.61
C LEU A 347 13.24 3.24 -3.34
N VAL A 348 12.97 3.52 -2.07
CA VAL A 348 12.36 4.79 -1.66
C VAL A 348 13.45 5.79 -1.28
N CYS A 349 13.49 6.93 -1.98
CA CYS A 349 14.37 8.04 -1.61
C CYS A 349 13.86 8.74 -0.35
N MET A 350 14.56 8.54 0.77
CA MET A 350 14.22 9.16 2.06
C MET A 350 14.53 10.68 2.08
N PRO A 351 13.82 11.47 2.90
CA PRO A 351 14.13 12.89 3.09
C PRO A 351 15.58 13.10 3.55
N GLY A 352 16.34 13.97 2.86
CA GLY A 352 17.76 14.23 3.15
C GLY A 352 18.75 13.35 2.38
N SER A 353 18.28 12.45 1.50
CA SER A 353 19.14 11.69 0.60
C SER A 353 19.93 12.62 -0.35
N SER A 354 21.19 12.27 -0.65
CA SER A 354 22.00 12.97 -1.66
C SER A 354 21.44 12.83 -3.08
N LEU A 355 20.48 11.93 -3.29
CA LEU A 355 19.71 11.79 -4.53
C LEU A 355 18.51 12.75 -4.59
N SER A 356 18.15 13.41 -3.47
CA SER A 356 17.03 14.33 -3.44
C SER A 356 17.35 15.62 -4.21
N GLY A 357 16.46 15.99 -5.14
CA GLY A 357 16.62 17.18 -5.98
C GLY A 357 17.43 16.98 -7.27
N LEU A 358 18.03 15.82 -7.49
CA LEU A 358 18.74 15.50 -8.74
C LEU A 358 17.79 14.97 -9.83
N SER A 359 18.14 15.19 -11.10
CA SER A 359 17.46 14.55 -12.24
C SER A 359 17.92 13.10 -12.42
N ALA A 360 17.13 12.28 -13.12
CA ALA A 360 17.48 10.89 -13.43
C ALA A 360 18.87 10.76 -14.09
N THR A 361 19.26 11.72 -14.93
CA THR A 361 20.56 11.79 -15.60
C THR A 361 21.69 12.17 -14.63
N ASP A 362 21.44 13.09 -13.71
CA ASP A 362 22.45 13.59 -12.77
C ASP A 362 22.79 12.59 -11.65
N MET A 363 21.87 11.67 -11.34
CA MET A 363 22.10 10.63 -10.32
C MET A 363 23.21 9.64 -10.74
N ARG A 364 23.50 9.52 -12.04
CA ARG A 364 24.57 8.65 -12.62
C ARG A 364 24.57 7.23 -12.04
N LEU A 365 23.39 6.67 -11.78
CA LEU A 365 23.24 5.39 -11.08
C LEU A 365 23.94 4.23 -11.79
N ARG A 366 23.91 4.21 -13.11
CA ARG A 366 24.58 3.19 -13.93
C ARG A 366 26.10 3.27 -13.79
N THR A 367 26.67 4.46 -13.95
CA THR A 367 28.14 4.64 -13.93
C THR A 367 28.72 4.52 -12.53
N ARG A 368 27.97 4.94 -11.50
CA ARG A 368 28.48 4.99 -10.13
C ARG A 368 28.19 3.73 -9.32
N TYR A 369 27.04 3.10 -9.57
CA TYR A 369 26.54 1.99 -8.76
C TYR A 369 26.19 0.75 -9.58
N GLY A 370 26.37 0.77 -10.90
CA GLY A 370 25.99 -0.35 -11.77
C GLY A 370 24.47 -0.56 -11.90
N VAL A 371 23.66 0.43 -11.49
CA VAL A 371 22.19 0.30 -11.44
C VAL A 371 21.55 1.00 -12.65
N ASN A 372 20.71 0.27 -13.39
CA ASN A 372 19.88 0.85 -14.45
C ASN A 372 18.56 1.37 -13.87
N LEU A 373 18.27 2.65 -14.08
CA LEU A 373 17.03 3.27 -13.62
C LEU A 373 15.93 3.05 -14.65
N LEU A 374 14.91 2.28 -14.28
CA LEU A 374 13.79 1.93 -15.16
C LEU A 374 12.64 2.95 -15.09
N ALA A 375 12.26 3.36 -13.87
CA ALA A 375 11.16 4.30 -13.66
C ALA A 375 11.36 5.13 -12.37
N VAL A 376 10.73 6.31 -12.32
CA VAL A 376 10.69 7.17 -11.12
C VAL A 376 9.25 7.57 -10.84
N SER A 377 8.72 7.12 -9.71
CA SER A 377 7.40 7.54 -9.23
C SER A 377 7.53 8.65 -8.20
N ARG A 378 6.81 9.77 -8.39
CA ARG A 378 6.74 10.88 -7.43
C ARG A 378 5.29 11.06 -7.00
N LYS A 379 5.02 10.97 -5.68
CA LYS A 379 3.67 11.19 -5.14
C LYS A 379 3.09 12.50 -5.68
N GLY A 380 2.01 12.41 -6.46
CA GLY A 380 1.21 13.55 -6.91
C GLY A 380 1.35 13.96 -8.39
N LYS A 381 2.17 13.29 -9.19
CA LYS A 381 2.12 13.42 -10.66
C LYS A 381 2.19 12.02 -11.28
N LYS A 382 1.12 11.67 -12.02
CA LYS A 382 1.09 10.48 -12.87
C LYS A 382 2.03 10.69 -14.05
#